data_AF-A0A6S6XFF8-F1
#
_entry.id   AF-A0A6S6XFF8-F1
#
_cell.length_a   1.000
_cell.length_b   1.000
_cell.length_c   1.000
_cell.angle_alpha   90.00
_cell.angle_beta   90.00
_cell.angle_gamma   90.00
#
_symmetry.space_group_name_H-M   'P 1'
#
loop_
_entity.id
_entity.type
_entity.pdbx_description
1 polymer ?
#
loop_
_entity_poly.entity_id
_entity_poly.type
_entity_poly.pdbx_seq_one_letter_code
_entity_poly.pdbx_strand_id
1 'polypeptide(L)'
;MPVAVKANDNVVLASLSTNGATEWAFENYNRIGQIAILVFVFAAFVLILGGWKGMSTILSLTFTCLSLFYVYIPFLIAGYNIYAATVIICIYIIGISFIFTGGVNQKSLAAAIGCAGGVVFSGVIYRYMEAVMKLTGYYNDETSRLSQIFGQGNLNLKGVVFAMVTIGALGGTMDVAMSIASSLDEIRTEKAVTKYDLIRSGLNIGKDIMGTMANTLILAYIGSSLVMVLIYGVSNYPLFQLLNKEEIIIEMLQSLIGSLGMLFTIPFTTVVSSILFTARKEEAEPLPYRHKQQTGMKRPGGYRQ
;
A
#
# COMPACT_ATOMS: atom_id res chain seq x y z
N MET A 1 -14.68 -11.69 31.96
CA MET A 1 -14.30 -13.12 32.10
C MET A 1 -14.60 -13.81 30.78
N PRO A 2 -13.70 -14.63 30.21
CA PRO A 2 -14.03 -15.40 29.01
C PRO A 2 -15.27 -16.27 29.31
N VAL A 3 -16.16 -16.40 28.33
CA VAL A 3 -17.34 -17.27 28.45
C VAL A 3 -16.84 -18.67 28.81
N ALA A 4 -17.48 -19.31 29.78
CA ALA A 4 -17.14 -20.68 30.16
C ALA A 4 -17.40 -21.62 28.97
N VAL A 5 -16.46 -22.53 28.71
CA VAL A 5 -16.54 -23.49 27.60
C VAL A 5 -17.79 -24.37 27.80
N LYS A 6 -18.63 -24.45 26.77
CA LYS A 6 -19.82 -25.31 26.76
C LYS A 6 -19.56 -26.58 25.97
N ALA A 7 -20.35 -27.62 26.26
CA ALA A 7 -20.36 -28.82 25.43
C ALA A 7 -20.70 -28.43 23.98
N ASN A 8 -19.94 -28.99 23.03
CA ASN A 8 -19.98 -28.70 21.58
C ASN A 8 -19.20 -27.46 21.09
N ASP A 9 -18.46 -26.78 21.97
CA ASP A 9 -17.52 -25.73 21.54
C ASP A 9 -16.25 -26.34 20.93
N ASN A 10 -15.84 -25.84 19.77
CA ASN A 10 -14.54 -26.17 19.19
C ASN A 10 -13.46 -25.33 19.87
N VAL A 11 -12.54 -25.98 20.56
CA VAL A 11 -11.46 -25.33 21.33
C VAL A 11 -10.09 -25.83 20.90
N VAL A 12 -9.09 -24.96 21.02
CA VAL A 12 -7.68 -25.23 20.83
C VAL A 12 -7.07 -25.49 22.20
N LEU A 13 -6.35 -26.61 22.31
CA LEU A 13 -5.70 -27.05 23.54
C LEU A 13 -4.18 -26.94 23.38
N ALA A 14 -3.52 -26.37 24.39
CA ALA A 14 -2.07 -26.39 24.50
C ALA A 14 -1.64 -27.66 25.23
N SER A 15 -0.68 -28.40 24.67
CA SER A 15 -0.04 -29.51 25.37
C SER A 15 1.07 -28.99 26.28
N LEU A 16 0.89 -29.11 27.60
CA LEU A 16 1.96 -28.94 28.58
C LEU A 16 2.57 -30.31 28.85
N SER A 17 3.80 -30.53 28.37
CA SER A 17 4.54 -31.74 28.72
C SER A 17 5.38 -31.45 29.97
N THR A 18 4.94 -31.98 31.11
CA THR A 18 5.67 -31.86 32.38
C THR A 18 5.99 -33.27 32.88
N ASN A 19 7.28 -33.59 33.07
CA ASN A 19 7.75 -34.89 33.57
C ASN A 19 7.24 -36.12 32.78
N GLY A 20 7.09 -36.02 31.47
CA GLY A 20 6.68 -37.14 30.61
C GLY A 20 5.17 -37.43 30.59
N ALA A 21 4.36 -36.69 31.37
CA ALA A 21 2.90 -36.66 31.24
C ALA A 21 2.48 -35.47 30.37
N THR A 22 1.63 -35.72 29.37
CA THR A 22 1.06 -34.68 28.52
C THR A 22 -0.25 -34.21 29.12
N GLU A 23 -0.25 -33.03 29.74
CA GLU A 23 -1.47 -32.36 30.19
C GLU A 23 -1.98 -31.43 29.10
N TRP A 24 -3.30 -31.41 28.88
CA TRP A 24 -3.93 -30.51 27.91
C TRP A 24 -4.62 -29.37 28.64
N ALA A 25 -4.17 -28.14 28.40
CA ALA A 25 -4.80 -26.94 28.92
C ALA A 25 -5.59 -26.23 27.82
N PHE A 26 -6.73 -25.65 28.20
CA PHE A 26 -7.46 -24.77 27.30
C PHE A 26 -6.58 -23.57 26.91
N GLU A 27 -6.41 -23.34 25.61
CA GLU A 27 -5.66 -22.20 25.10
C GLU A 27 -6.60 -21.14 24.54
N ASN A 28 -7.46 -21.52 23.58
CA ASN A 28 -8.31 -20.59 22.86
C ASN A 28 -9.56 -21.26 22.26
N TYR A 29 -10.57 -20.47 21.90
CA TYR A 29 -11.66 -20.94 21.04
C TYR A 29 -11.20 -21.05 19.58
N ASN A 30 -11.67 -22.08 18.86
CA ASN A 30 -11.44 -22.21 17.43
C ASN A 30 -12.32 -21.21 16.67
N ARG A 31 -11.68 -20.19 16.10
CA ARG A 31 -12.34 -19.10 15.35
C ARG A 31 -12.07 -19.14 13.84
N ILE A 32 -11.31 -20.13 13.36
CA ILE A 32 -10.82 -20.15 11.98
C ILE A 32 -11.95 -20.34 10.97
N GLY A 33 -12.98 -21.12 11.34
CA GLY A 33 -14.13 -21.38 10.47
C GLY A 33 -14.96 -20.12 10.21
N GLN A 34 -15.19 -19.30 11.24
CA GLN A 34 -15.95 -18.05 11.14
C GLN A 34 -15.19 -17.02 10.30
N ILE A 35 -13.87 -16.93 10.46
CA ILE A 35 -13.02 -16.09 9.61
C ILE A 35 -13.03 -16.59 8.16
N ALA A 36 -12.97 -17.90 7.93
CA ALA A 36 -13.04 -18.48 6.59
C ALA A 36 -14.35 -18.15 5.86
N ILE A 37 -15.48 -18.12 6.57
CA ILE A 37 -16.76 -17.67 6.00
C ILE A 37 -16.68 -16.21 5.56
N LEU A 38 -16.10 -15.33 6.39
CA LEU A 38 -15.97 -13.91 6.04
C LEU A 38 -15.04 -13.70 4.83
N VAL A 39 -13.93 -14.42 4.78
CA VAL A 39 -13.01 -14.40 3.63
C VAL A 39 -13.71 -14.91 2.37
N PHE A 40 -14.52 -15.97 2.49
CA PHE A 40 -15.29 -16.50 1.36
C PHE A 40 -16.31 -15.46 0.85
N VAL A 41 -17.05 -14.80 1.75
CA VAL A 41 -17.99 -13.74 1.38
C VAL A 41 -17.26 -12.59 0.70
N PHE A 42 -16.15 -12.12 1.26
CA PHE A 42 -15.32 -11.07 0.65
C PHE A 42 -14.86 -11.45 -0.76
N ALA A 43 -14.30 -12.66 -0.92
CA ALA A 43 -13.87 -13.17 -2.22
C ALA A 43 -15.03 -13.27 -3.21
N ALA A 44 -16.21 -13.74 -2.78
CA ALA A 44 -17.40 -13.81 -3.61
C ALA A 44 -17.82 -12.42 -4.12
N PHE A 45 -17.84 -11.40 -3.26
CA PHE A 45 -18.15 -10.02 -3.69
C PHE A 45 -17.12 -9.48 -4.68
N VAL A 46 -15.82 -9.71 -4.45
CA VAL A 46 -14.77 -9.28 -5.38
C VAL A 46 -14.90 -9.98 -6.74
N LEU A 47 -15.27 -11.26 -6.77
CA LEU A 47 -15.49 -12.00 -8.02
C LEU A 47 -16.76 -11.55 -8.74
N ILE A 48 -17.86 -11.32 -8.01
CA ILE A 48 -19.13 -10.88 -8.59
C ILE A 48 -18.99 -9.48 -9.20
N LEU A 49 -18.34 -8.54 -8.48
CA LEU A 49 -18.19 -7.16 -8.93
C LEU A 49 -17.03 -6.97 -9.91
N GLY A 50 -15.92 -7.69 -9.71
CA GLY A 50 -14.69 -7.53 -10.50
C GLY A 50 -14.55 -8.51 -11.67
N GLY A 51 -15.38 -9.55 -11.76
CA GLY A 51 -15.28 -10.59 -12.79
C GLY A 51 -13.87 -11.20 -12.87
N TRP A 52 -13.32 -11.30 -14.08
CA TRP A 52 -11.97 -11.83 -14.30
C TRP A 52 -10.88 -10.98 -13.63
N LYS A 53 -11.05 -9.65 -13.58
CA LYS A 53 -10.11 -8.76 -12.88
C LYS A 53 -10.18 -8.97 -11.37
N GLY A 54 -11.38 -9.27 -10.84
CA GLY A 54 -11.57 -9.63 -9.43
C GLY A 54 -10.76 -10.86 -9.03
N MET A 55 -10.71 -11.89 -9.88
CA MET A 55 -9.88 -13.07 -9.65
C MET A 55 -8.39 -12.71 -9.55
N SER A 56 -7.90 -11.89 -10.48
CA SER A 56 -6.52 -11.38 -10.42
C SER A 56 -6.22 -10.62 -9.13
N THR A 57 -7.16 -9.80 -8.63
CA THR A 57 -7.01 -9.09 -7.35
C THR A 57 -6.88 -10.06 -6.18
N ILE A 58 -7.71 -11.11 -6.13
CA ILE A 58 -7.63 -12.13 -5.07
C ILE A 58 -6.29 -12.87 -5.11
N LEU A 59 -5.83 -13.26 -6.30
CA LEU A 59 -4.51 -13.89 -6.46
C LEU A 59 -3.39 -12.96 -6.01
N SER A 60 -3.43 -11.68 -6.41
CA SER A 60 -2.46 -10.66 -6.03
C SER A 60 -2.40 -10.45 -4.52
N LEU A 61 -3.55 -10.37 -3.86
CA LEU A 61 -3.65 -10.21 -2.41
C LEU A 61 -3.10 -11.46 -1.69
N THR A 62 -3.50 -12.64 -2.14
CA THR A 62 -3.00 -13.92 -1.60
C THR A 62 -1.48 -13.98 -1.71
N PHE A 63 -0.94 -13.60 -2.86
CA PHE A 63 0.49 -13.59 -3.09
C PHE A 63 1.23 -12.57 -2.20
N THR A 64 0.64 -11.40 -1.99
CA THR A 64 1.15 -10.39 -1.05
C THR A 64 1.23 -10.95 0.36
N CYS A 65 0.14 -11.56 0.85
CA CYS A 65 0.12 -12.19 2.17
C CYS A 65 1.17 -13.31 2.28
N LEU A 66 1.25 -14.22 1.30
CA LEU A 66 2.23 -15.30 1.30
C LEU A 66 3.67 -14.77 1.29
N SER A 67 3.95 -13.71 0.54
CA SER A 67 5.27 -13.07 0.51
C SER A 67 5.65 -12.51 1.87
N LEU A 68 4.71 -11.90 2.60
CA LEU A 68 4.99 -11.39 3.94
C LEU A 68 5.18 -12.54 4.95
N PHE A 69 4.28 -13.52 4.98
CA PHE A 69 4.30 -14.57 6.01
C PHE A 69 5.37 -15.65 5.76
N TYR A 70 5.59 -16.07 4.51
CA TYR A 70 6.49 -17.18 4.18
C TYR A 70 7.87 -16.75 3.67
N VAL A 71 8.03 -15.49 3.24
CA VAL A 71 9.34 -14.99 2.78
C VAL A 71 9.87 -13.96 3.77
N TYR A 72 9.14 -12.87 4.00
CA TYR A 72 9.65 -11.76 4.79
C TYR A 72 9.86 -12.10 6.27
N ILE A 73 8.86 -12.67 6.96
CA ILE A 73 8.98 -13.02 8.38
C ILE A 73 10.15 -14.00 8.63
N PRO A 74 10.28 -15.13 7.90
CA PRO A 74 11.44 -16.01 8.06
C PRO A 74 12.78 -15.31 7.80
N PHE A 75 12.82 -14.36 6.86
CA PHE A 75 14.01 -13.56 6.57
C PHE A 75 14.40 -12.64 7.74
N LEU A 76 13.41 -12.07 8.44
CA LEU A 76 13.65 -11.30 9.66
C LEU A 76 14.19 -12.18 10.79
N ILE A 77 13.60 -13.37 10.96
CA ILE A 77 14.01 -14.33 12.01
C ILE A 77 15.45 -14.81 11.77
N ALA A 78 15.87 -14.95 10.50
CA ALA A 78 17.23 -15.32 10.12
C ALA A 78 18.28 -14.23 10.39
N GLY A 79 17.89 -13.04 10.86
CA GLY A 79 18.81 -11.96 11.25
C GLY A 79 19.41 -11.17 10.08
N TYR A 80 18.82 -11.25 8.88
CA TYR A 80 19.25 -10.44 7.75
C TYR A 80 18.98 -8.94 7.98
N ASN A 81 19.61 -8.08 7.18
CA ASN A 81 19.40 -6.64 7.25
C ASN A 81 17.95 -6.27 6.90
N ILE A 82 17.20 -5.88 7.91
CA ILE A 82 15.76 -5.57 7.83
C ILE A 82 15.47 -4.43 6.85
N TYR A 83 16.33 -3.40 6.80
CA TYR A 83 16.12 -2.26 5.91
C TYR A 83 16.15 -2.69 4.44
N ALA A 84 17.17 -3.45 4.04
CA ALA A 84 17.31 -3.96 2.69
C ALA A 84 16.21 -4.97 2.36
N ALA A 85 15.93 -5.90 3.28
CA ALA A 85 14.87 -6.91 3.11
C ALA A 85 13.50 -6.27 2.85
N THR A 86 13.18 -5.20 3.58
CA THR A 86 11.92 -4.45 3.45
C THR A 86 11.80 -3.80 2.08
N VAL A 87 12.86 -3.12 1.61
CA VAL A 87 12.82 -2.48 0.28
C VAL A 87 12.68 -3.53 -0.82
N ILE A 88 13.40 -4.65 -0.73
CA ILE A 88 13.34 -5.74 -1.71
C ILE A 88 11.94 -6.37 -1.74
N ILE A 89 11.36 -6.70 -0.58
CA ILE A 89 10.02 -7.32 -0.54
C ILE A 89 8.94 -6.35 -1.05
N CYS A 90 9.04 -5.06 -0.73
CA CYS A 90 8.09 -4.07 -1.25
C CYS A 90 8.18 -3.97 -2.78
N ILE A 91 9.39 -3.86 -3.36
CA ILE A 91 9.56 -3.82 -4.81
C ILE A 91 9.04 -5.09 -5.48
N TYR A 92 9.29 -6.25 -4.86
CA TYR A 92 8.79 -7.54 -5.32
C TYR A 92 7.26 -7.60 -5.33
N ILE A 93 6.63 -7.21 -4.23
CA ILE A 93 5.17 -7.15 -4.08
C ILE A 93 4.57 -6.16 -5.10
N ILE A 94 5.19 -5.00 -5.33
CA ILE A 94 4.78 -4.02 -6.35
C ILE A 94 4.78 -4.65 -7.73
N GLY A 95 5.89 -5.26 -8.12
CA GLY A 95 6.05 -5.86 -9.43
C GLY A 95 4.99 -6.92 -9.70
N ILE A 96 4.85 -7.88 -8.77
CA ILE A 96 3.90 -8.98 -8.94
C ILE A 96 2.45 -8.49 -8.90
N SER A 97 2.13 -7.59 -7.97
CA SER A 97 0.74 -7.12 -7.83
C SER A 97 0.26 -6.37 -9.07
N PHE A 98 1.11 -5.55 -9.69
CA PHE A 98 0.75 -4.86 -10.92
C PHE A 98 0.77 -5.77 -12.15
N ILE A 99 1.60 -6.81 -12.19
CA ILE A 99 1.51 -7.84 -13.24
C ILE A 99 0.16 -8.55 -13.19
N PHE A 100 -0.31 -8.95 -12.00
CA PHE A 100 -1.62 -9.60 -11.86
C PHE A 100 -2.78 -8.65 -12.13
N THR A 101 -2.77 -7.46 -11.53
CA THR A 101 -3.90 -6.54 -11.53
C THR A 101 -3.99 -5.70 -12.81
N GLY A 102 -2.86 -5.18 -13.28
CA GLY A 102 -2.78 -4.30 -14.44
C GLY A 102 -2.36 -4.98 -15.73
N GLY A 103 -1.78 -6.18 -15.66
CA GLY A 103 -1.18 -6.88 -16.80
C GLY A 103 0.19 -6.31 -17.19
N VAL A 104 0.84 -6.92 -18.19
CA VAL A 104 2.16 -6.48 -18.67
C VAL A 104 1.98 -5.40 -19.74
N ASN A 105 1.95 -4.13 -19.32
CA ASN A 105 1.81 -2.98 -20.21
C ASN A 105 2.53 -1.73 -19.65
N GLN A 106 2.59 -0.66 -20.46
CA GLN A 106 3.23 0.60 -20.07
C GLN A 106 2.57 1.24 -18.84
N LYS A 107 1.24 1.13 -18.71
CA LYS A 107 0.49 1.66 -17.57
C LYS A 107 0.94 1.00 -16.26
N SER A 108 0.98 -0.33 -16.21
CA SER A 108 1.44 -1.09 -15.05
C SER A 108 2.91 -0.80 -14.72
N LEU A 109 3.76 -0.62 -15.74
CA LEU A 109 5.17 -0.26 -15.54
C LEU A 109 5.31 1.15 -14.95
N ALA A 110 4.55 2.13 -15.46
CA ALA A 110 4.54 3.49 -14.94
C ALA A 110 4.04 3.52 -13.49
N ALA A 111 2.97 2.78 -13.18
CA ALA A 111 2.48 2.61 -11.82
C ALA A 111 3.53 1.94 -10.91
N ALA A 112 4.21 0.89 -11.39
CA ALA A 112 5.24 0.17 -10.63
C ALA A 112 6.39 1.09 -10.22
N ILE A 113 6.94 1.83 -11.17
CA ILE A 113 8.02 2.78 -10.92
C ILE A 113 7.52 3.89 -9.98
N GLY A 114 6.32 4.42 -10.25
CA GLY A 114 5.65 5.43 -9.42
C GLY A 114 5.55 5.03 -7.95
N CYS A 115 4.96 3.85 -7.70
CA CYS A 115 4.79 3.28 -6.37
C CYS A 115 6.14 2.97 -5.70
N ALA A 116 7.10 2.39 -6.42
CA ALA A 116 8.43 2.12 -5.88
C ALA A 116 9.13 3.41 -5.43
N GLY A 117 9.01 4.49 -6.20
CA GLY A 117 9.52 5.81 -5.80
C GLY A 117 8.85 6.34 -4.53
N GLY A 118 7.53 6.17 -4.41
CA GLY A 118 6.75 6.53 -3.21
C GLY A 118 7.20 5.78 -1.96
N VAL A 119 7.34 4.46 -2.06
CA VAL A 119 7.76 3.60 -0.94
C VAL A 119 9.19 3.90 -0.52
N VAL A 120 10.11 4.06 -1.49
CA VAL A 120 11.49 4.44 -1.20
C VAL A 120 11.55 5.82 -0.53
N PHE A 121 10.75 6.78 -1.01
CA PHE A 121 10.64 8.10 -0.38
C PHE A 121 10.16 8.00 1.07
N SER A 122 9.10 7.24 1.36
CA SER A 122 8.64 6.99 2.73
C SER A 122 9.74 6.39 3.61
N GLY A 123 10.46 5.37 3.11
CA GLY A 123 11.57 4.77 3.83
C GLY A 123 12.70 5.77 4.14
N VAL A 124 13.07 6.62 3.18
CA VAL A 124 14.10 7.66 3.38
C VAL A 124 13.65 8.70 4.41
N ILE A 125 12.42 9.19 4.32
CA ILE A 125 11.87 10.15 5.29
C ILE A 125 11.82 9.53 6.68
N TYR A 126 11.39 8.28 6.81
CA TYR A 126 11.41 7.58 8.09
C TYR A 126 12.84 7.49 8.65
N ARG A 127 13.81 7.08 7.82
CA ARG A 127 15.21 6.94 8.27
C ARG A 127 15.78 8.26 8.79
N TYR A 128 15.40 9.37 8.15
CA TYR A 128 15.76 10.71 8.59
C TYR A 128 15.07 11.08 9.92
N MET A 129 13.76 10.88 10.04
CA MET A 129 13.00 11.15 11.27
C MET A 129 13.48 10.29 12.44
N GLU A 130 13.78 9.02 12.20
CA GLU A 130 14.35 8.08 13.18
C GLU A 130 15.62 8.64 13.83
N ALA A 131 16.52 9.21 13.03
CA ALA A 131 17.77 9.80 13.49
C ALA A 131 17.54 11.12 14.25
N VAL A 132 16.68 12.00 13.74
CA VAL A 132 16.40 13.31 14.33
C VAL A 132 15.65 13.19 15.67
N MET A 133 14.68 12.29 15.74
CA MET A 133 13.85 12.06 16.93
C MET A 133 14.48 11.10 17.94
N LYS A 134 15.66 10.54 17.62
CA LYS A 134 16.40 9.58 18.47
C LYS A 134 15.56 8.36 18.86
N LEU A 135 14.76 7.85 17.92
CA LEU A 135 13.91 6.68 18.18
C LEU A 135 14.76 5.48 18.57
N THR A 136 14.34 4.78 19.59
CA THR A 136 15.02 3.61 20.15
C THR A 136 14.53 2.32 19.51
N GLY A 137 13.26 2.29 19.09
CA GLY A 137 12.55 1.09 18.65
C GLY A 137 12.01 0.26 19.83
N TYR A 138 12.30 0.62 21.07
CA TYR A 138 11.77 0.02 22.29
C TYR A 138 10.62 0.86 22.80
N TYR A 139 9.45 0.69 22.20
CA TYR A 139 8.36 1.62 22.39
C TYR A 139 7.18 1.03 23.17
N ASN A 140 7.04 -0.30 23.22
CA ASN A 140 5.95 -0.97 23.95
C ASN A 140 6.36 -2.34 24.53
N ASP A 141 5.42 -2.98 25.22
CA ASP A 141 5.64 -4.29 25.85
C ASP A 141 5.95 -5.39 24.82
N GLU A 142 5.36 -5.33 23.63
CA GLU A 142 5.59 -6.29 22.55
C GLU A 142 7.03 -6.23 22.02
N THR A 143 7.57 -5.03 21.78
CA THR A 143 8.98 -4.84 21.38
C THR A 143 9.96 -5.27 22.47
N SER A 144 9.59 -5.07 23.73
CA SER A 144 10.37 -5.53 24.88
C SER A 144 10.41 -7.05 24.96
N ARG A 145 9.25 -7.71 24.78
CA ARG A 145 9.14 -9.17 24.71
C ARG A 145 9.91 -9.74 23.52
N LEU A 146 9.87 -9.08 22.37
CA LEU A 146 10.61 -9.49 21.18
C LEU A 146 12.13 -9.48 21.42
N SER A 147 12.63 -8.44 22.09
CA SER A 147 14.06 -8.36 22.50
C SER A 147 14.46 -9.49 23.46
N GLN A 148 13.56 -9.88 24.37
CA GLN A 148 13.80 -11.01 25.29
C GLN A 148 13.87 -12.36 24.55
N ILE A 149 13.00 -12.58 23.55
CA ILE A 149 12.96 -13.84 22.79
C ILE A 149 14.20 -14.00 21.90
N PHE A 150 14.62 -12.94 21.21
CA PHE A 150 15.76 -13.00 20.28
C PHE A 150 17.13 -12.86 20.96
N GLY A 151 17.16 -12.50 22.24
CA GLY A 151 18.38 -12.11 22.94
C GLY A 151 18.89 -10.73 22.52
N GLN A 152 19.66 -10.07 23.40
CA GLN A 152 20.23 -8.75 23.11
C GLN A 152 21.17 -8.82 21.89
N GLY A 153 20.70 -8.38 20.72
CA GLY A 153 21.54 -8.11 19.55
C GLY A 153 21.14 -8.76 18.22
N ASN A 154 20.26 -9.78 18.21
CA ASN A 154 19.94 -10.48 16.97
C ASN A 154 18.84 -9.84 16.12
N LEU A 155 18.01 -8.97 16.71
CA LEU A 155 16.92 -8.30 15.99
C LEU A 155 17.01 -6.77 16.16
N ASN A 156 17.11 -6.06 15.03
CA ASN A 156 17.12 -4.60 15.02
C ASN A 156 15.69 -4.04 15.10
N LEU A 157 15.23 -3.69 16.30
CA LEU A 157 13.88 -3.14 16.50
C LEU A 157 13.62 -1.84 15.72
N LYS A 158 14.63 -0.97 15.53
CA LYS A 158 14.46 0.22 14.67
C LYS A 158 14.16 -0.18 13.23
N GLY A 159 14.82 -1.24 12.75
CA GLY A 159 14.54 -1.85 11.46
C GLY A 159 13.12 -2.42 11.37
N VAL A 160 12.60 -3.01 12.45
CA VAL A 160 11.21 -3.49 12.51
C VAL A 160 10.23 -2.32 12.39
N VAL A 161 10.49 -1.19 13.05
CA VAL A 161 9.65 0.01 12.91
C VAL A 161 9.74 0.60 11.50
N PHE A 162 10.95 0.65 10.92
CA PHE A 162 11.12 1.01 9.50
C PHE A 162 10.26 0.13 8.58
N ALA A 163 10.23 -1.18 8.84
CA ALA A 163 9.43 -2.13 8.08
C ALA A 163 7.93 -1.87 8.20
N MET A 164 7.43 -1.69 9.42
CA MET A 164 6.01 -1.39 9.67
C MET A 164 5.56 -0.13 8.94
N VAL A 165 6.38 0.94 8.98
CA VAL A 165 6.05 2.19 8.29
C VAL A 165 6.10 2.04 6.77
N THR A 166 7.12 1.37 6.24
CA THR A 166 7.32 1.22 4.79
C THR A 166 6.28 0.28 4.16
N ILE A 167 5.97 -0.85 4.81
CA ILE A 167 4.94 -1.79 4.37
C ILE A 167 3.54 -1.17 4.55
N GLY A 168 3.32 -0.42 5.62
CA GLY A 168 2.07 0.33 5.80
C GLY A 168 1.84 1.38 4.70
N ALA A 169 2.90 2.05 4.24
CA ALA A 169 2.82 3.00 3.12
C ALA A 169 2.59 2.32 1.75
N LEU A 170 3.04 1.07 1.59
CA LEU A 170 2.94 0.32 0.33
C LEU A 170 1.48 0.23 -0.17
N GLY A 171 0.54 -0.13 0.70
CA GLY A 171 -0.86 -0.32 0.30
C GLY A 171 -1.47 0.96 -0.31
N GLY A 172 -1.36 2.08 0.38
CA GLY A 172 -1.89 3.36 -0.12
C GLY A 172 -1.17 3.85 -1.38
N THR A 173 0.16 3.69 -1.45
CA THR A 173 0.92 4.11 -2.64
C THR A 173 0.61 3.28 -3.88
N MET A 174 0.28 1.99 -3.72
CA MET A 174 -0.15 1.13 -4.84
C MET A 174 -1.44 1.63 -5.49
N ASP A 175 -2.44 1.95 -4.68
CA ASP A 175 -3.75 2.41 -5.16
C ASP A 175 -3.65 3.76 -5.87
N VAL A 176 -2.88 4.69 -5.29
CA VAL A 176 -2.60 6.01 -5.89
C VAL A 176 -1.89 5.87 -7.23
N ALA A 177 -0.80 5.10 -7.27
CA ALA A 177 0.00 4.94 -8.48
C ALA A 177 -0.82 4.33 -9.62
N MET A 178 -1.59 3.29 -9.33
CA MET A 178 -2.42 2.63 -10.34
C MET A 178 -3.56 3.52 -10.82
N SER A 179 -4.20 4.28 -9.92
CA SER A 179 -5.27 5.22 -10.26
C SER A 179 -4.77 6.31 -11.21
N ILE A 180 -3.65 6.98 -10.86
CA ILE A 180 -3.05 8.02 -11.70
C ILE A 180 -2.60 7.46 -13.05
N ALA A 181 -1.88 6.33 -13.06
CA ALA A 181 -1.41 5.72 -14.30
C ALA A 181 -2.57 5.30 -15.21
N SER A 182 -3.65 4.74 -14.63
CA SER A 182 -4.84 4.35 -15.39
C SER A 182 -5.56 5.54 -16.00
N SER A 183 -5.78 6.60 -15.24
CA SER A 183 -6.45 7.80 -15.77
C SER A 183 -5.65 8.49 -16.87
N LEU A 184 -4.32 8.54 -16.73
CA LEU A 184 -3.44 9.11 -17.77
C LEU A 184 -3.40 8.25 -19.04
N ASP A 185 -3.45 6.92 -18.91
CA ASP A 185 -3.49 5.99 -20.04
C ASP A 185 -4.81 6.14 -20.83
N GLU A 186 -5.93 6.35 -20.13
CA GLU A 186 -7.24 6.64 -20.74
C GLU A 186 -7.22 7.97 -21.49
N ILE A 187 -6.71 9.04 -20.87
CA ILE A 187 -6.60 10.37 -21.51
C ILE A 187 -5.76 10.31 -22.80
N ARG A 188 -4.65 9.57 -22.78
CA ARG A 188 -3.80 9.37 -23.97
C ARG A 188 -4.51 8.63 -25.09
N THR A 189 -5.37 7.66 -24.74
CA THR A 189 -6.05 6.82 -25.73
C THR A 189 -7.15 7.59 -26.45
N GLU A 190 -7.82 8.50 -25.73
CA GLU A 190 -8.90 9.33 -26.28
C GLU A 190 -8.41 10.48 -27.18
N LYS A 191 -7.28 11.12 -26.85
CA LYS A 191 -6.80 12.31 -27.58
C LYS A 191 -5.28 12.35 -27.73
N ALA A 192 -4.83 13.03 -28.79
CA ALA A 192 -3.43 13.39 -28.94
C ALA A 192 -3.05 14.44 -27.89
N VAL A 193 -2.33 14.00 -26.86
CA VAL A 193 -1.90 14.85 -25.74
C VAL A 193 -0.38 14.96 -25.69
N THR A 194 0.11 16.12 -25.29
CA THR A 194 1.54 16.35 -25.06
C THR A 194 1.96 15.87 -23.66
N LYS A 195 3.27 15.76 -23.42
CA LYS A 195 3.82 15.46 -22.09
C LYS A 195 3.30 16.44 -21.03
N TYR A 196 3.24 17.72 -21.37
CA TYR A 196 2.76 18.78 -20.46
C TYR A 196 1.28 18.64 -20.12
N ASP A 197 0.45 18.23 -21.09
CA ASP A 197 -0.97 17.99 -20.86
C ASP A 197 -1.18 16.82 -19.89
N LEU A 198 -0.43 15.72 -20.06
CA LEU A 198 -0.47 14.58 -19.14
C LEU A 198 0.01 14.98 -17.73
N ILE A 199 1.07 15.78 -17.62
CA ILE A 199 1.54 16.26 -16.32
C ILE A 199 0.48 17.11 -15.62
N ARG A 200 -0.11 18.07 -16.34
CA ARG A 200 -1.15 18.95 -15.79
C ARG A 200 -2.39 18.16 -15.35
N SER A 201 -2.84 17.23 -16.18
CA SER A 201 -4.00 16.38 -15.87
C SER A 201 -3.72 15.46 -14.69
N GLY A 202 -2.56 14.79 -14.65
CA GLY A 202 -2.19 13.89 -13.55
C GLY A 202 -2.08 14.60 -12.21
N LEU A 203 -1.50 15.80 -12.18
CA LEU A 203 -1.44 16.63 -10.98
C LEU A 203 -2.82 17.13 -10.54
N ASN A 204 -3.73 17.43 -11.47
CA ASN A 204 -5.09 17.82 -11.13
C ASN A 204 -5.90 16.66 -10.54
N ILE A 205 -5.86 15.49 -11.18
CA ILE A 205 -6.50 14.26 -10.66
C ILE A 205 -5.95 13.93 -9.28
N GLY A 206 -4.63 14.03 -9.13
CA GLY A 206 -3.95 13.84 -7.86
C GLY A 206 -4.46 14.73 -6.74
N LYS A 207 -4.70 16.02 -7.00
CA LYS A 207 -5.26 16.94 -6.00
C LYS A 207 -6.65 16.52 -5.54
N ASP A 208 -7.47 16.00 -6.45
CA ASP A 208 -8.85 15.61 -6.14
C ASP A 208 -8.91 14.37 -5.23
N ILE A 209 -7.99 13.43 -5.42
CA ILE A 209 -7.97 12.16 -4.66
C ILE A 209 -7.05 12.19 -3.42
N MET A 210 -6.14 13.16 -3.34
CA MET A 210 -5.15 13.28 -2.27
C MET A 210 -5.78 13.44 -0.88
N GLY A 211 -6.82 14.27 -0.75
CA GLY A 211 -7.44 14.56 0.53
C GLY A 211 -8.18 13.35 1.13
N THR A 212 -8.92 12.63 0.29
CA THR A 212 -9.68 11.45 0.74
C THR A 212 -8.76 10.30 1.13
N MET A 213 -7.70 10.05 0.35
CA MET A 213 -6.75 8.97 0.65
C MET A 213 -5.89 9.24 1.90
N ALA A 214 -5.44 10.48 2.11
CA ALA A 214 -4.70 10.83 3.34
C ALA A 214 -5.57 10.61 4.59
N ASN A 215 -6.83 11.03 4.54
CA ASN A 215 -7.77 10.82 5.64
C ASN A 215 -8.00 9.34 5.93
N THR A 216 -8.16 8.51 4.89
CA THR A 216 -8.33 7.05 5.05
C THR A 216 -7.15 6.42 5.77
N LEU A 217 -5.90 6.75 5.39
CA LEU A 217 -4.73 6.17 6.04
C LEU A 217 -4.55 6.64 7.47
N ILE A 218 -4.71 7.95 7.73
CA ILE A 218 -4.61 8.50 9.09
C ILE A 218 -5.67 7.85 10.00
N LEU A 219 -6.92 7.74 9.55
CA LEU A 219 -7.98 7.10 10.31
C LEU A 219 -7.75 5.61 10.52
N ALA A 220 -7.15 4.90 9.55
CA ALA A 220 -6.81 3.49 9.70
C ALA A 220 -5.81 3.26 10.84
N TYR A 221 -4.76 4.08 10.93
CA TYR A 221 -3.75 3.97 12.00
C TYR A 221 -4.29 4.45 13.35
N ILE A 222 -5.01 5.56 13.41
CA ILE A 222 -5.66 5.99 14.66
C ILE A 222 -6.65 4.92 15.14
N GLY A 223 -7.39 4.30 14.22
CA GLY A 223 -8.33 3.24 14.51
C GLY A 223 -7.66 1.98 15.07
N SER A 224 -6.52 1.55 14.53
CA SER A 224 -5.77 0.41 15.08
C SER A 224 -5.19 0.70 16.45
N SER A 225 -4.90 1.97 16.75
CA SER A 225 -4.20 2.40 17.96
C SER A 225 -5.16 2.95 19.03
N LEU A 226 -6.47 2.76 18.84
CA LEU A 226 -7.52 3.29 19.71
C LEU A 226 -7.43 2.78 21.14
N VAL A 227 -7.10 1.49 21.34
CA VAL A 227 -6.99 0.89 22.69
C VAL A 227 -5.88 1.57 23.48
N MET A 228 -4.73 1.79 22.85
CA MET A 228 -3.60 2.48 23.45
C MET A 228 -3.97 3.92 23.82
N VAL A 229 -4.60 4.67 22.90
CA VAL A 229 -5.09 6.04 23.17
C VAL A 229 -6.06 6.07 24.35
N LEU A 230 -6.97 5.09 24.47
CA LEU A 230 -7.93 5.00 25.57
C LEU A 230 -7.24 4.72 26.91
N ILE A 231 -6.26 3.81 26.96
CA ILE A 231 -5.49 3.52 28.18
C ILE A 231 -4.88 4.82 28.73
N TYR A 232 -4.24 5.61 27.88
CA TYR A 232 -3.64 6.86 28.31
C TYR A 232 -4.68 7.95 28.63
N GLY A 233 -5.78 8.00 27.89
CA GLY A 233 -6.88 8.93 28.14
C GLY A 233 -7.52 8.74 29.51
N VAL A 234 -7.80 7.49 29.91
CA VAL A 234 -8.38 7.16 31.22
C VAL A 234 -7.35 7.33 32.36
N SER A 235 -6.07 7.15 32.07
CA SER A 235 -4.98 7.31 33.05
C SER A 235 -4.69 8.78 33.42
N ASN A 236 -5.48 9.75 32.93
CA ASN A 236 -5.28 11.20 33.12
C ASN A 236 -3.84 11.64 32.78
N TYR A 237 -3.22 11.02 31.78
CA TYR A 237 -1.88 11.39 31.34
C TYR A 237 -1.90 12.82 30.77
N PRO A 238 -0.96 13.70 31.16
CA PRO A 238 -0.87 15.02 30.57
C PRO A 238 -0.70 14.90 29.06
N LEU A 239 -1.53 15.61 28.29
CA LEU A 239 -1.55 15.50 26.83
C LEU A 239 -0.17 15.74 26.20
N PHE A 240 0.60 16.66 26.78
CA PHE A 240 1.98 16.91 26.37
C PHE A 240 2.90 15.69 26.58
N GLN A 241 2.78 14.97 27.69
CA GLN A 241 3.58 13.76 27.93
C GLN A 241 3.14 12.62 27.02
N LEU A 242 1.83 12.49 26.79
CA LEU A 242 1.25 11.49 25.90
C LEU A 242 1.79 11.64 24.47
N LEU A 243 1.73 12.85 23.91
CA LEU A 243 2.21 13.11 22.54
C LEU A 243 3.73 12.94 22.38
N ASN A 244 4.49 12.93 23.47
CA ASN A 244 5.93 12.66 23.46
C ASN A 244 6.29 11.20 23.75
N LYS A 245 5.31 10.31 23.97
CA LYS A 245 5.59 8.87 24.11
C LYS A 245 6.01 8.29 22.77
N GLU A 246 7.09 7.52 22.78
CA GLU A 246 7.65 6.92 21.57
C GLU A 246 6.61 6.06 20.82
N GLU A 247 5.76 5.33 21.54
CA GLU A 247 4.67 4.54 20.94
C GLU A 247 3.67 5.42 20.17
N ILE A 248 3.23 6.56 20.73
CA ILE A 248 2.34 7.50 20.01
C ILE A 248 3.08 8.12 18.82
N ILE A 249 4.33 8.50 19.01
CA ILE A 249 5.15 9.10 17.94
C ILE A 249 5.29 8.14 16.76
N ILE A 250 5.50 6.84 17.01
CA ILE A 250 5.61 5.84 15.93
C ILE A 250 4.30 5.72 15.15
N GLU A 251 3.14 5.68 15.82
CA GLU A 251 1.82 5.65 15.16
C GLU A 251 1.57 6.92 14.31
N MET A 252 1.95 8.08 14.84
CA MET A 252 1.89 9.35 14.12
C MET A 252 2.83 9.36 12.90
N LEU A 253 4.07 8.87 13.07
CA LEU A 253 5.02 8.75 11.97
C LEU A 253 4.51 7.80 10.89
N GLN A 254 3.90 6.67 11.26
CA GLN A 254 3.31 5.73 10.32
C GLN A 254 2.22 6.39 9.48
N SER A 255 1.34 7.14 10.13
CA SER A 255 0.26 7.89 9.49
C SER A 255 0.77 8.99 8.56
N LEU A 256 1.71 9.82 9.05
CA LEU A 256 2.22 10.98 8.33
C LEU A 256 3.17 10.58 7.18
N ILE A 257 4.10 9.67 7.43
CA ILE A 257 5.07 9.22 6.42
C ILE A 257 4.39 8.35 5.37
N GLY A 258 3.42 7.52 5.76
CA GLY A 258 2.57 6.80 4.81
C GLY A 258 1.83 7.76 3.89
N SER A 259 1.23 8.81 4.47
CA SER A 259 0.57 9.87 3.70
C SER A 259 1.55 10.60 2.77
N LEU A 260 2.69 11.08 3.28
CA LEU A 260 3.72 11.77 2.48
C LEU A 260 4.24 10.90 1.31
N GLY A 261 4.39 9.59 1.52
CA GLY A 261 4.73 8.64 0.47
C GLY A 261 3.75 8.65 -0.69
N MET A 262 2.46 8.61 -0.37
CA MET A 262 1.39 8.74 -1.37
C MET A 262 1.41 10.10 -2.06
N LEU A 263 1.60 11.19 -1.30
CA LEU A 263 1.63 12.54 -1.86
C LEU A 263 2.77 12.69 -2.87
N PHE A 264 3.92 12.08 -2.59
CA PHE A 264 5.05 12.05 -3.51
C PHE A 264 4.82 11.10 -4.70
N THR A 265 4.07 10.01 -4.50
CA THR A 265 3.73 9.06 -5.56
C THR A 265 2.93 9.71 -6.69
N ILE A 266 2.06 10.68 -6.39
CA ILE A 266 1.24 11.40 -7.39
C ILE A 266 2.10 12.09 -8.46
N PRO A 267 2.95 13.10 -8.12
CA PRO A 267 3.77 13.79 -9.10
C PRO A 267 4.78 12.84 -9.75
N PHE A 268 5.33 11.89 -9.00
CA PHE A 268 6.33 10.96 -9.53
C PHE A 268 5.72 10.03 -10.60
N THR A 269 4.58 9.39 -10.30
CA THR A 269 3.85 8.54 -11.25
C THR A 269 3.38 9.35 -12.46
N THR A 270 2.93 10.58 -12.25
CA THR A 270 2.50 11.48 -13.33
C THR A 270 3.65 11.78 -14.32
N VAL A 271 4.84 12.12 -13.80
CA VAL A 271 6.02 12.37 -14.63
C VAL A 271 6.46 11.12 -15.36
N VAL A 272 6.59 9.99 -14.67
CA VAL A 272 6.96 8.70 -15.27
C VAL A 272 5.99 8.30 -16.37
N SER A 273 4.68 8.41 -16.11
CA SER A 273 3.63 8.12 -17.09
C SER A 273 3.77 9.03 -18.32
N SER A 274 3.96 10.34 -18.14
CA SER A 274 4.11 11.29 -19.24
C SER A 274 5.31 10.94 -20.16
N ILE A 275 6.43 10.50 -19.59
CA ILE A 275 7.62 10.09 -20.34
C ILE A 275 7.34 8.80 -21.11
N LEU A 276 6.85 7.76 -20.43
CA LEU A 276 6.65 6.44 -21.01
C LEU A 276 5.55 6.42 -22.10
N PHE A 277 4.52 7.25 -21.91
CA PHE A 277 3.37 7.31 -22.80
C PHE A 277 3.63 8.13 -24.07
N THR A 278 4.45 9.18 -23.99
CA THR A 278 4.74 10.02 -25.16
C THR A 278 5.97 9.54 -25.96
N ALA A 279 6.89 8.77 -25.35
CA ALA A 279 8.11 8.29 -26.02
C ALA A 279 7.89 7.52 -27.33
N ARG A 280 6.72 6.89 -27.54
CA ARG A 280 6.45 6.08 -28.74
C ARG A 280 5.74 6.84 -29.87
N LYS A 281 5.25 8.06 -29.63
CA LYS A 281 4.55 8.83 -30.69
C LYS A 281 5.51 9.51 -31.66
N GLU A 282 6.79 9.66 -31.29
CA GLU A 282 7.85 10.16 -32.19
C GLU A 282 8.33 9.09 -33.20
N GLU A 283 8.09 7.80 -32.96
CA GLU A 283 8.40 6.70 -33.89
C GLU A 283 7.24 6.32 -34.83
N ALA A 284 6.05 6.87 -34.62
CA ALA A 284 4.91 6.64 -35.52
C ALA A 284 4.94 7.70 -36.65
N GLU A 285 5.24 7.24 -37.86
CA GLU A 285 5.34 7.98 -39.12
C GLU A 285 4.42 9.22 -39.26
N PRO A 286 4.91 10.30 -39.90
CA PRO A 286 4.06 11.43 -40.24
C PRO A 286 2.94 10.93 -41.18
N LEU A 287 1.69 11.05 -40.73
CA LEU A 287 0.52 10.83 -41.57
C LEU A 287 0.70 11.61 -42.90
N PRO A 288 0.50 10.98 -44.07
CA PRO A 288 0.66 11.68 -45.33
C PRO A 288 -0.32 12.85 -45.40
N TYR A 289 0.24 14.05 -45.50
CA TYR A 289 -0.47 15.30 -45.75
C TYR A 289 -1.45 15.12 -46.91
N ARG A 290 -2.75 15.07 -46.63
CA ARG A 290 -3.77 15.06 -47.69
C ARG A 290 -4.07 16.50 -48.11
N HIS A 291 -3.22 17.05 -48.97
CA HIS A 291 -3.50 18.33 -49.64
C HIS A 291 -4.14 18.12 -51.02
N LYS A 292 -5.28 18.81 -51.20
CA LYS A 292 -6.00 19.16 -52.44
C LYS A 292 -6.83 18.08 -53.13
N GLN A 293 -8.16 18.29 -53.18
CA GLN A 293 -8.83 18.97 -54.30
C GLN A 293 -10.35 18.97 -54.06
N GLN A 294 -10.92 20.12 -53.72
CA GLN A 294 -12.25 20.47 -54.23
C GLN A 294 -12.12 21.84 -54.89
N THR A 295 -11.92 21.74 -56.19
CA THR A 295 -12.16 22.71 -57.24
C THR A 295 -13.37 23.59 -56.97
N GLY A 296 -13.18 24.89 -57.17
CA GLY A 296 -14.26 25.86 -57.18
C GLY A 296 -15.35 25.50 -58.19
N MET A 297 -16.58 25.41 -57.70
CA MET A 297 -17.75 25.62 -58.53
C MET A 297 -18.14 27.09 -58.44
N LYS A 298 -18.04 27.74 -59.60
CA LYS A 298 -18.46 29.11 -59.87
C LYS A 298 -19.91 29.32 -59.44
N ARG A 299 -20.17 30.47 -58.81
CA ARG A 299 -21.50 31.08 -58.71
C ARG A 299 -22.08 31.31 -60.11
N PRO A 300 -23.39 31.15 -60.31
CA PRO A 300 -24.17 32.03 -61.15
C PRO A 300 -24.89 33.04 -60.24
N GLY A 301 -24.62 34.33 -60.48
CA GLY A 301 -25.44 35.40 -59.92
C GLY A 301 -26.74 35.57 -60.70
N GLY A 302 -27.74 36.15 -60.03
CA GLY A 302 -28.51 37.23 -60.62
C GLY A 302 -30.00 36.98 -60.89
N TYR A 303 -30.80 37.72 -60.12
CA TYR A 303 -32.00 38.50 -60.51
C TYR A 303 -33.40 37.86 -60.54
N ARG A 304 -34.32 38.56 -59.83
CA ARG A 304 -35.76 38.79 -60.07
C ARG A 304 -36.68 37.57 -59.86
N GLN A 305 -37.81 37.63 -59.15
CA GLN A 305 -38.69 38.66 -58.59
C GLN A 305 -39.17 38.22 -57.21
#